data_AF-A0A2E9JJK9-F1
#
_entry.id   AF-A0A2E9JJK9-F1
#
_cell.length_a   1.000
_cell.length_b   1.000
_cell.length_c   1.000
_cell.angle_alpha   90.00
_cell.angle_beta   90.00
_cell.angle_gamma   90.00
#
_symmetry.space_group_name_H-M   'P 1'
#
loop_
_entity.id
_entity.type
_entity.pdbx_description
1 polymer ?
#
loop_
_entity_poly.entity_id
_entity_poly.type
_entity_poly.pdbx_seq_one_letter_code
_entity_poly.pdbx_strand_id
1 'polypeptide(L)' 'ISGNYADMAKAFGGYGERVTDPKEIIPALRRGIEATEKGQAVLLEFITNKELSASTF' A
#
# COMPACT_ATOMS: atom_id res chain seq x y z
N ILE A 1 8.44 16.56 0.31
CA ILE A 1 7.79 16.09 1.56
C ILE A 1 7.28 14.69 1.28
N SER A 2 8.16 13.70 1.39
CA SER A 2 7.87 12.29 1.12
C SER A 2 8.38 11.51 2.33
N GLY A 3 7.50 11.27 3.27
CA GLY A 3 7.84 10.57 4.50
C GLY A 3 6.65 10.59 5.43
N ASN A 4 6.32 9.43 5.97
CA ASN A 4 5.42 9.19 7.11
C ASN A 4 3.96 8.77 6.88
N TYR A 5 3.49 8.34 5.71
CA TYR A 5 2.20 7.61 5.70
C TYR A 5 2.37 6.16 6.16
N ALA A 6 3.42 5.47 5.70
CA ALA A 6 3.76 4.11 6.13
C ALA A 6 4.14 4.01 7.62
N ASP A 7 4.80 5.05 8.16
CA ASP A 7 5.16 5.10 9.58
C ASP A 7 3.98 5.48 10.47
N MET A 8 3.01 6.28 9.98
CA MET A 8 1.74 6.51 10.68
C MET A 8 0.97 5.21 10.89
N ALA A 9 0.90 4.34 9.86
CA ALA A 9 0.19 3.06 9.97
C ALA A 9 0.79 2.16 11.07
N LYS A 10 2.13 2.10 11.18
CA LYS A 10 2.80 1.34 12.26
C LYS A 10 2.63 1.98 13.64
N ALA A 11 2.62 3.30 13.75
CA ALA A 11 2.44 4.00 15.03
C ALA A 11 1.04 3.79 15.65
N PHE A 12 0.04 3.42 14.85
CA PHE A 12 -1.30 3.02 15.30
C PHE A 12 -1.50 1.49 15.41
N GLY A 13 -0.44 0.68 15.29
CA GLY A 13 -0.52 -0.79 15.34
C GLY A 13 -1.03 -1.44 14.05
N GLY A 14 -1.09 -0.70 12.95
CA GLY A 14 -1.58 -1.13 11.65
C GLY A 14 -0.59 -1.95 10.82
N TYR A 15 -1.10 -2.67 9.83
CA TYR A 15 -0.35 -3.47 8.87
C TYR A 15 0.07 -2.56 7.71
N GLY A 16 1.37 -2.50 7.42
CA GLY A 16 1.91 -1.68 6.33
C GLY A 16 2.75 -2.52 5.39
N GLU A 17 2.45 -2.49 4.08
CA GLU A 17 3.22 -3.20 3.05
C GLU A 17 3.48 -2.29 1.85
N ARG A 18 4.65 -2.43 1.23
CA ARG A 18 5.01 -1.77 -0.02
C ARG A 18 5.11 -2.80 -1.13
N VAL A 19 4.38 -2.57 -2.21
CA VAL A 19 4.24 -3.48 -3.36
C VAL A 19 4.90 -2.84 -4.58
N THR A 20 6.00 -3.43 -5.05
CA THR A 20 6.78 -2.93 -6.20
C THR A 20 6.62 -3.80 -7.46
N ASP A 21 6.14 -5.04 -7.30
CA ASP A 21 5.84 -5.94 -8.42
C ASP A 21 4.31 -5.92 -8.67
N PRO A 22 3.84 -5.60 -9.89
CA PRO A 22 2.42 -5.68 -10.22
C PRO A 22 1.78 -7.04 -9.92
N LYS A 23 2.54 -8.14 -9.97
CA LYS A 23 2.05 -9.49 -9.64
C LYS A 23 1.71 -9.63 -8.16
N GLU A 24 2.33 -8.83 -7.31
CA GLU A 24 2.08 -8.82 -5.86
C GLU A 24 0.87 -7.98 -5.47
N ILE A 25 0.21 -7.28 -6.40
CA ILE A 25 -0.97 -6.46 -6.08
C ILE A 25 -2.10 -7.29 -5.49
N ILE A 26 -2.50 -8.37 -6.18
CA ILE A 26 -3.59 -9.23 -5.72
C ILE A 26 -3.24 -9.94 -4.41
N PRO A 27 -2.04 -10.55 -4.25
CA PRO A 27 -1.60 -11.09 -2.97
C PRO A 27 -1.61 -10.06 -1.83
N ALA A 28 -1.10 -8.86 -2.05
CA ALA A 28 -1.03 -7.81 -1.04
C ALA A 28 -2.44 -7.34 -0.60
N LEU A 29 -3.37 -7.21 -1.54
CA LEU A 29 -4.77 -6.91 -1.24
C LEU A 29 -5.40 -7.99 -0.35
N ARG A 30 -5.16 -9.27 -0.66
CA ARG A 30 -5.66 -10.39 0.17
C ARG A 30 -5.12 -10.32 1.60
N ARG A 31 -3.81 -10.10 1.76
CA ARG A 31 -3.18 -9.91 3.08
C ARG A 31 -3.77 -8.72 3.83
N GLY A 32 -4.00 -7.61 3.13
CA GLY A 32 -4.60 -6.41 3.69
C GLY A 32 -6.05 -6.59 4.16
N ILE A 33 -6.87 -7.31 3.38
CA ILE A 33 -8.24 -7.65 3.79
C ILE A 33 -8.22 -8.51 5.06
N GLU A 34 -7.40 -9.55 5.09
CA GLU A 34 -7.28 -10.44 6.27
C GLU A 34 -6.84 -9.66 7.53
N ALA A 35 -5.89 -8.73 7.40
CA ALA A 35 -5.48 -7.87 8.50
C ALA A 35 -6.61 -6.93 8.95
N THR A 36 -7.40 -6.39 8.02
CA THR A 36 -8.55 -5.54 8.34
C THR A 36 -9.65 -6.32 9.08
N GLU A 37 -9.93 -7.55 8.65
CA GLU A 37 -10.88 -8.46 9.31
C GLU A 37 -10.45 -8.82 10.74
N LYS A 38 -9.13 -8.82 11.02
CA LYS A 38 -8.57 -9.00 12.36
C LYS A 38 -8.57 -7.71 13.20
N GLY A 39 -9.18 -6.63 12.70
CA GLY A 39 -9.29 -5.34 13.38
C GLY A 39 -8.05 -4.47 13.27
N GLN A 40 -7.12 -4.79 12.36
CA GLN A 40 -5.89 -4.04 12.16
C GLN A 40 -6.03 -3.08 10.97
N ALA A 41 -5.78 -1.79 11.19
CA ALA A 41 -5.78 -0.81 10.10
C ALA A 41 -4.67 -1.13 9.08
N VAL A 42 -4.94 -1.01 7.78
CA VAL A 42 -4.02 -1.45 6.72
C VAL A 42 -3.64 -0.31 5.79
N LEU A 43 -2.34 -0.22 5.45
CA LEU A 43 -1.83 0.64 4.40
C LEU A 43 -1.00 -0.19 3.39
N LEU A 44 -1.44 -0.20 2.14
CA LEU A 44 -0.70 -0.80 1.03
C LEU A 44 -0.18 0.31 0.11
N GLU A 45 1.13 0.42 -0.01
CA GLU A 45 1.79 1.39 -0.88
C GLU A 45 2.22 0.71 -2.19
N PHE A 46 1.53 1.01 -3.28
CA PHE A 46 1.87 0.48 -4.60
C PHE A 46 2.86 1.42 -5.29
N ILE A 47 4.08 0.94 -5.49
CA ILE A 47 5.06 1.60 -6.34
C ILE A 47 4.98 0.96 -7.71
N THR A 48 4.18 1.57 -8.58
CA THR A 48 4.20 1.25 -10.01
C THR A 48 5.34 2.01 -10.68
N ASN A 49 5.86 1.46 -11.78
CA ASN A 49 6.83 2.18 -12.60
C ASN A 49 6.19 3.51 -13.06
N LYS A 50 6.96 4.60 -13.10
CA LYS A 50 6.42 5.92 -13.52
C LYS A 50 5.83 5.79 -14.93
N GLU A 51 4.51 5.84 -15.06
CA GLU A 51 3.92 6.18 -16.35
C GLU A 51 4.30 7.62 -16.67
N LEU A 52 5.03 7.81 -17.77
CA LEU A 52 5.35 9.12 -18.35
C LEU A 52 4.15 9.72 -19.12
N SER A 53 3.00 9.05 -19.12
CA SER A 53 1.81 9.43 -19.86
C SER A 53 0.70 9.87 -18.91
N ALA A 54 0.77 11.12 -18.45
CA ALA A 54 -0.45 11.81 -18.09
C ALA A 54 -1.11 12.24 -19.41
N SER A 55 -2.33 11.75 -19.70
CA SER A 55 -3.12 12.28 -20.82
C SER A 55 -3.24 13.79 -20.67
N THR A 56 -2.52 14.51 -21.52
CA THR A 56 -2.76 15.92 -21.75
C THR A 56 -3.74 15.99 -22.91
N PHE A 57 -4.83 16.74 -22.69
CA PHE A 57 -6.04 16.88 -23.51
C PHE A 57 -5.83 16.91 -25.02
#